data_AF-A0A8T4F1C6-F1
#
_entry.id   AF-A0A8T4F1C6-F1
#
_cell.length_a   1.000
_cell.length_b   1.000
_cell.length_c   1.000
_cell.angle_alpha   90.00
_cell.angle_beta   90.00
_cell.angle_gamma   90.00
#
_symmetry.space_group_name_H-M   'P 1'
#
loop_
_entity.id
_entity.type
_entity.pdbx_description
1 polymer ?
#
loop_
_entity_poly.entity_id
_entity_poly.type
_entity_poly.pdbx_seq_one_letter_code
_entity_poly.pdbx_strand_id
1 'polypeptide(L)'
;MNIRPVRLILAFAVALAATLSLTAAPAAAIPAGYTVNGIDVYSGNGTIDWSAASGSGVRFGWAKATEGLHRIDPAYQANRSNARSAGVYLGAYAFGRPDQGDPVGQADLLVDNSGYSNDGTALPPQLDIEWPYTSNGSYVAPYPCYGLSTSQMVSWIRTFVDRVKARTGRDAAIYTNYYWWTECTGNNASFGANPLEIAHYVAVDSSSSYGPIPAGWSGPTAWQYNCDHTVPGAPSANHVCQTAFIGGLNDLLAFAGGAKAGSLNGDGRAEIVKKRTDGVLTAFYNGGLTASKGISWDQLATDGYPIGNGWAGDANSAVYFADLNGDGRKDMIKKRTDGVLTAFYNGGLTASKGISWDQLATDGYPIGSGWGGDANSAVYFADLNGDGRADIVKKRTDGVLTAFYNGGLTASKGISWDQLATDGYPIGNGWGGDANSAVYFADLNGDGRADIVKKRTDGVLTAFYNGGLTASKGISWDQLATDGYPIGNGWAGDANSAVYFADLNGDGRADIVKKRTDGVLTAFYNGGLTASKGISWDQLATDGYPIGNGWGGDADSAVYFS
;
A
#
# COMPACT_ATOMS: atom_id res chain seq x y z
N MET A 1 69.73 30.84 -60.31
CA MET A 1 68.38 30.28 -60.08
C MET A 1 67.66 31.22 -59.12
N ASN A 2 66.83 32.13 -59.62
CA ASN A 2 65.36 31.98 -59.77
C ASN A 2 64.66 31.74 -58.41
N ILE A 3 63.67 32.51 -57.90
CA ILE A 3 62.77 33.56 -58.42
C ILE A 3 62.16 34.33 -57.20
N ARG A 4 62.19 35.68 -57.28
CA ARG A 4 61.20 36.75 -56.92
C ARG A 4 60.36 36.78 -55.61
N PRO A 5 59.89 38.00 -55.23
CA PRO A 5 59.42 38.40 -53.89
C PRO A 5 57.87 38.46 -53.77
N VAL A 6 57.35 39.01 -52.66
CA VAL A 6 56.16 39.91 -52.55
C VAL A 6 55.04 39.50 -51.54
N ARG A 7 54.64 40.51 -50.74
CA ARG A 7 53.36 40.83 -50.04
C ARG A 7 52.90 40.04 -48.81
N LEU A 8 52.92 40.76 -47.69
CA LEU A 8 52.06 40.59 -46.53
C LEU A 8 50.61 40.88 -46.91
N ILE A 9 49.70 39.91 -46.76
CA ILE A 9 48.25 40.08 -46.81
C ILE A 9 47.71 39.60 -45.45
N LEU A 10 47.04 40.49 -44.72
CA LEU A 10 46.23 40.16 -43.56
C LEU A 10 45.06 39.28 -44.01
N ALA A 11 44.92 38.08 -43.45
CA ALA A 11 43.70 37.28 -43.51
C ALA A 11 43.21 37.03 -42.09
N PHE A 12 42.03 37.55 -41.78
CA PHE A 12 41.25 37.23 -40.58
C PHE A 12 40.90 35.73 -40.60
N ALA A 13 41.42 34.95 -39.66
CA ALA A 13 40.96 33.60 -39.39
C ALA A 13 39.86 33.67 -38.31
N VAL A 14 38.62 33.43 -38.72
CA VAL A 14 37.50 33.16 -37.82
C VAL A 14 37.74 31.79 -37.19
N ALA A 15 38.06 31.77 -35.89
CA ALA A 15 38.12 30.53 -35.13
C ALA A 15 36.69 30.02 -34.90
N LEU A 16 36.31 28.98 -35.64
CA LEU A 16 35.08 28.24 -35.41
C LEU A 16 35.27 27.43 -34.11
N ALA A 17 34.66 27.86 -33.02
CA ALA A 17 34.59 27.10 -31.79
C ALA A 17 33.71 25.86 -32.04
N ALA A 18 34.33 24.69 -32.23
CA ALA A 18 33.63 23.42 -32.20
C ALA A 18 33.18 23.19 -30.75
N THR A 19 31.90 23.38 -30.48
CA THR A 19 31.27 22.88 -29.25
C THR A 19 31.32 21.36 -29.29
N LEU A 20 32.23 20.74 -28.52
CA LEU A 20 32.10 19.34 -28.17
C LEU A 20 30.84 19.21 -27.31
N SER A 21 29.72 18.84 -27.93
CA SER A 21 28.59 18.29 -27.20
C SER A 21 29.06 16.95 -26.61
N LEU A 22 29.38 16.93 -25.32
CA LEU A 22 29.42 15.67 -24.58
C LEU A 22 28.00 15.12 -24.57
N THR A 23 27.71 14.22 -25.51
CA THR A 23 26.56 13.34 -25.40
C THR A 23 26.78 12.49 -24.16
N ALA A 24 26.00 12.72 -23.10
CA ALA A 24 25.89 11.79 -21.99
C ALA A 24 25.64 10.39 -22.58
N ALA A 25 26.40 9.39 -22.14
CA ALA A 25 26.12 8.00 -22.51
C ALA A 25 24.63 7.72 -22.21
N PRO A 26 23.89 7.07 -23.12
CA PRO A 26 22.50 6.74 -22.87
C PRO A 26 22.44 5.94 -21.57
N ALA A 27 21.56 6.36 -20.66
CA ALA A 27 21.30 5.61 -19.43
C ALA A 27 21.06 4.15 -19.81
N ALA A 28 21.67 3.21 -19.08
CA ALA A 28 21.36 1.80 -19.30
C ALA A 28 19.84 1.66 -19.13
N ALA A 29 19.18 1.31 -20.23
CA ALA A 29 17.73 1.18 -20.26
C ALA A 29 17.34 0.16 -19.20
N ILE A 30 16.27 0.46 -18.45
CA ILE A 30 15.66 -0.50 -17.55
C ILE A 30 15.49 -1.84 -18.30
N PRO A 31 15.77 -3.00 -17.68
CA PRO A 31 15.66 -4.28 -18.35
C PRO A 31 14.29 -4.45 -19.01
N ALA A 32 14.26 -5.09 -20.18
CA ALA A 32 13.02 -5.25 -20.95
C ALA A 32 11.95 -5.99 -20.13
N GLY A 33 10.74 -5.46 -20.11
CA GLY A 33 9.62 -6.00 -19.32
C GLY A 33 9.38 -5.30 -17.98
N TYR A 34 10.28 -4.39 -17.57
CA TYR A 34 10.11 -3.57 -16.37
C TYR A 34 9.85 -2.11 -16.75
N THR A 35 9.00 -1.43 -16.00
CA THR A 35 8.54 -0.06 -16.36
C THR A 35 8.82 0.99 -15.28
N VAL A 36 9.16 0.57 -14.07
CA VAL A 36 9.38 1.44 -12.92
C VAL A 36 10.84 1.37 -12.52
N ASN A 37 11.55 2.47 -12.75
CA ASN A 37 12.97 2.60 -12.47
C ASN A 37 13.22 3.23 -11.09
N GLY A 38 14.24 2.74 -10.42
CA GLY A 38 14.68 3.20 -9.11
C GLY A 38 16.19 3.18 -8.98
N ILE A 39 16.67 3.73 -7.88
CA ILE A 39 18.10 3.79 -7.55
C ILE A 39 18.30 3.55 -6.06
N ASP A 40 19.45 3.02 -5.67
CA ASP A 40 19.90 3.05 -4.29
C ASP A 40 21.21 3.83 -4.13
N VAL A 41 21.31 4.57 -3.02
CA VAL A 41 22.37 5.56 -2.83
C VAL A 41 22.86 5.61 -1.38
N TYR A 42 24.07 6.12 -1.22
CA TYR A 42 24.72 6.41 0.06
C TYR A 42 25.64 7.64 -0.08
N SER A 43 26.23 8.08 1.03
CA SER A 43 27.13 9.25 1.05
C SER A 43 28.29 9.20 0.05
N GLY A 44 28.78 8.01 -0.32
CA GLY A 44 29.85 7.86 -1.31
C GLY A 44 29.43 8.21 -2.74
N ASN A 45 28.13 8.27 -3.04
CA ASN A 45 27.66 8.73 -4.34
C ASN A 45 27.76 10.26 -4.50
N GLY A 46 28.01 11.00 -3.42
CA GLY A 46 27.99 12.46 -3.43
C GLY A 46 26.57 13.03 -3.39
N THR A 47 26.41 14.30 -3.77
CA THR A 47 25.08 14.95 -3.81
C THR A 47 24.31 14.51 -5.04
N ILE A 48 23.10 13.99 -4.82
CA ILE A 48 22.19 13.56 -5.89
C ILE A 48 21.22 14.70 -6.22
N ASP A 49 21.15 15.11 -7.48
CA ASP A 49 20.04 15.92 -7.99
C ASP A 49 18.82 15.02 -8.27
N TRP A 50 17.96 14.92 -7.26
CA TRP A 50 16.74 14.11 -7.31
C TRP A 50 15.70 14.61 -8.31
N SER A 51 15.70 15.91 -8.65
CA SER A 51 14.82 16.45 -9.69
C SER A 51 15.25 15.98 -11.07
N ALA A 52 16.55 15.97 -11.35
CA ALA A 52 17.10 15.41 -12.59
C ALA A 52 16.87 13.89 -12.67
N ALA A 53 17.10 13.17 -11.57
CA ALA A 53 16.84 11.72 -11.49
C ALA A 53 15.36 11.42 -11.78
N SER A 54 14.43 12.13 -11.14
CA SER A 54 12.98 12.01 -11.39
C SER A 54 12.63 12.33 -12.85
N GLY A 55 13.21 13.39 -13.42
CA GLY A 55 13.08 13.75 -14.83
C GLY A 55 13.54 12.66 -15.80
N SER A 56 14.53 11.85 -15.41
CA SER A 56 14.99 10.67 -16.17
C SER A 56 14.16 9.39 -15.97
N GLY A 57 13.08 9.45 -15.18
CA GLY A 57 12.17 8.32 -14.96
C GLY A 57 12.39 7.56 -13.65
N VAL A 58 13.29 8.01 -12.75
CA VAL A 58 13.39 7.44 -11.40
C VAL A 58 12.11 7.75 -10.62
N ARG A 59 11.53 6.73 -9.98
CA ARG A 59 10.28 6.83 -9.21
C ARG A 59 10.41 6.34 -7.78
N PHE A 60 11.43 5.54 -7.49
CA PHE A 60 11.67 5.04 -6.14
C PHE A 60 13.16 4.83 -5.84
N GLY A 61 13.46 4.51 -4.60
CA GLY A 61 14.80 4.09 -4.20
C GLY A 61 14.94 3.80 -2.71
N TRP A 62 16.12 3.29 -2.33
CA TRP A 62 16.55 3.23 -0.95
C TRP A 62 17.83 4.03 -0.75
N ALA A 63 17.90 4.79 0.34
CA ALA A 63 19.11 5.52 0.71
C ALA A 63 19.65 5.00 2.05
N LYS A 64 20.97 4.85 2.14
CA LYS A 64 21.63 4.44 3.38
C LYS A 64 21.29 5.45 4.46
N ALA A 65 20.75 4.98 5.57
CA ALA A 65 20.52 5.80 6.76
C ALA A 65 21.52 5.43 7.86
N THR A 66 21.78 4.13 8.04
CA THR A 66 22.59 3.64 9.14
C THR A 66 23.50 2.47 8.75
N GLU A 67 24.51 2.21 9.57
CA GLU A 67 25.37 1.03 9.47
C GLU A 67 25.79 0.59 10.88
N GLY A 68 25.56 -0.69 11.18
CA GLY A 68 25.85 -1.24 12.50
C GLY A 68 25.18 -0.46 13.63
N LEU A 69 25.86 -0.36 14.78
CA LEU A 69 25.27 0.20 16.00
C LEU A 69 25.35 1.72 16.15
N HIS A 70 26.20 2.40 15.37
CA HIS A 70 26.54 3.80 15.67
C HIS A 70 26.70 4.72 14.45
N ARG A 71 26.78 4.18 13.24
CA ARG A 71 27.07 5.00 12.06
C ARG A 71 25.78 5.48 11.43
N ILE A 72 25.67 6.79 11.26
CA ILE A 72 24.59 7.47 10.53
C ILE A 72 25.20 7.97 9.22
N ASP A 73 24.53 7.72 8.10
CA ASP A 73 24.95 8.24 6.81
C ASP A 73 24.61 9.74 6.72
N PRO A 74 25.60 10.62 6.52
CA PRO A 74 25.38 12.06 6.56
C PRO A 74 24.56 12.59 5.37
N ALA A 75 24.44 11.84 4.28
CA ALA A 75 23.67 12.24 3.10
C ALA A 75 22.18 11.88 3.21
N TYR A 76 21.80 11.00 4.14
CA TYR A 76 20.44 10.44 4.21
C TYR A 76 19.34 11.50 4.30
N GLN A 77 19.46 12.44 5.24
CA GLN A 77 18.41 13.45 5.46
C GLN A 77 18.22 14.36 4.24
N ALA A 78 19.31 14.72 3.56
CA ALA A 78 19.25 15.48 2.32
C ALA A 78 18.62 14.65 1.20
N ASN A 79 19.01 13.39 1.04
CA ASN A 79 18.42 12.48 0.06
C ASN A 79 16.91 12.30 0.28
N ARG A 80 16.48 12.04 1.52
CA ARG A 80 15.07 11.91 1.88
C ARG A 80 14.26 13.16 1.55
N SER A 81 14.73 14.33 1.94
CA SER A 81 14.02 15.59 1.69
C SER A 81 13.93 15.91 0.19
N ASN A 82 15.04 15.73 -0.54
CA ASN A 82 15.13 16.09 -1.95
C ASN A 82 14.40 15.09 -2.85
N ALA A 83 14.48 13.78 -2.57
CA ALA A 83 13.71 12.75 -3.25
C ALA A 83 12.20 12.99 -3.09
N ARG A 84 11.74 13.26 -1.86
CA ARG A 84 10.33 13.57 -1.59
C ARG A 84 9.87 14.81 -2.36
N SER A 85 10.68 15.86 -2.39
CA SER A 85 10.37 17.09 -3.14
C SER A 85 10.33 16.86 -4.65
N ALA A 86 11.07 15.88 -5.17
CA ALA A 86 11.08 15.47 -6.57
C ALA A 86 10.01 14.42 -6.94
N GLY A 87 9.15 14.01 -5.99
CA GLY A 87 8.11 13.01 -6.21
C GLY A 87 8.64 11.57 -6.32
N VAL A 88 9.78 11.27 -5.67
CA VAL A 88 10.40 9.94 -5.65
C VAL A 88 10.16 9.29 -4.28
N TYR A 89 9.66 8.04 -4.28
CA TYR A 89 9.45 7.25 -3.06
C TYR A 89 10.78 6.73 -2.54
N LEU A 90 11.28 7.30 -1.44
CA LEU A 90 12.58 6.91 -0.86
C LEU A 90 12.41 6.18 0.46
N GLY A 91 12.95 4.96 0.57
CA GLY A 91 13.11 4.22 1.82
C GLY A 91 14.47 4.47 2.48
N ALA A 92 14.57 4.21 3.78
CA ALA A 92 15.85 4.10 4.48
C ALA A 92 16.36 2.66 4.40
N TYR A 93 17.67 2.45 4.22
CA TYR A 93 18.27 1.15 4.49
C TYR A 93 19.34 1.22 5.60
N ALA A 94 19.47 0.13 6.34
CA ALA A 94 20.58 -0.11 7.26
C ALA A 94 21.52 -1.16 6.68
N PHE A 95 22.80 -0.84 6.56
CA PHE A 95 23.82 -1.86 6.30
C PHE A 95 24.03 -2.67 7.58
N GLY A 96 23.57 -3.92 7.57
CA GLY A 96 23.57 -4.81 8.73
C GLY A 96 24.99 -5.19 9.14
N ARG A 97 25.25 -5.19 10.46
CA ARG A 97 26.52 -5.69 11.03
C ARG A 97 26.25 -6.78 12.07
N PRO A 98 25.91 -8.02 11.66
CA PRO A 98 25.65 -9.11 12.60
C PRO A 98 26.84 -9.44 13.51
N ASP A 99 28.06 -9.16 13.06
CA ASP A 99 29.30 -9.29 13.83
C ASP A 99 29.34 -8.38 15.07
N GLN A 100 28.60 -7.27 15.06
CA GLN A 100 28.47 -6.36 16.19
C GLN A 100 27.38 -6.79 17.19
N GLY A 101 26.61 -7.84 16.88
CA GLY A 101 25.47 -8.26 17.68
C GLY A 101 24.30 -7.27 17.64
N ASP A 102 23.50 -7.28 18.71
CA ASP A 102 22.38 -6.36 18.98
C ASP A 102 21.51 -5.97 17.76
N PRO A 103 20.76 -6.93 17.17
CA PRO A 103 19.86 -6.66 16.05
C PRO A 103 18.75 -5.64 16.40
N VAL A 104 18.33 -5.58 17.66
CA VAL A 104 17.31 -4.62 18.13
C VAL A 104 17.87 -3.20 18.09
N GLY A 105 19.08 -2.98 18.59
CA GLY A 105 19.75 -1.68 18.55
C GLY A 105 19.99 -1.17 17.12
N GLN A 106 20.38 -2.06 16.19
CA GLN A 106 20.53 -1.66 14.77
C GLN A 106 19.19 -1.32 14.12
N ALA A 107 18.13 -2.08 14.41
CA ALA A 107 16.78 -1.79 13.92
C ALA A 107 16.23 -0.47 14.49
N ASP A 108 16.43 -0.23 15.80
CA ASP A 108 16.02 1.01 16.44
C ASP A 108 16.81 2.21 15.86
N LEU A 109 18.11 2.07 15.65
CA LEU A 109 18.92 3.13 15.01
C LEU A 109 18.40 3.45 13.60
N LEU A 110 18.07 2.43 12.80
CA LEU A 110 17.47 2.62 11.47
C LEU A 110 16.15 3.39 11.58
N VAL A 111 15.21 2.92 12.40
CA VAL A 111 13.89 3.54 12.52
C VAL A 111 14.02 4.98 13.01
N ASP A 112 14.81 5.22 14.05
CA ASP A 112 14.99 6.55 14.65
C ASP A 112 15.63 7.56 13.69
N ASN A 113 16.43 7.11 12.72
CA ASN A 113 17.09 7.97 11.72
C ASN A 113 16.43 7.97 10.34
N SER A 114 15.48 7.06 10.08
CA SER A 114 14.75 6.98 8.81
C SER A 114 13.76 8.13 8.61
N GLY A 115 13.20 8.65 9.70
CA GLY A 115 12.02 9.52 9.64
C GLY A 115 10.82 8.85 8.95
N TYR A 116 10.76 7.52 8.95
CA TYR A 116 9.68 6.76 8.34
C TYR A 116 8.37 6.95 9.12
N SER A 117 7.28 7.13 8.37
CA SER A 117 5.90 7.07 8.83
C SER A 117 5.15 6.15 7.87
N ASN A 118 4.21 5.36 8.37
CA ASN A 118 3.35 4.53 7.53
C ASN A 118 2.22 5.37 6.89
N ASP A 119 2.57 6.51 6.30
CA ASP A 119 1.65 7.48 5.68
C ASP A 119 1.58 7.34 4.15
N GLY A 120 2.30 6.35 3.60
CA GLY A 120 2.39 6.10 2.17
C GLY A 120 3.27 7.07 1.39
N THR A 121 4.13 7.85 2.06
CA THR A 121 5.03 8.82 1.41
C THR A 121 6.48 8.33 1.26
N ALA A 122 6.77 7.12 1.73
CA ALA A 122 8.09 6.50 1.69
C ALA A 122 7.98 4.98 1.56
N LEU A 123 9.03 4.33 1.03
CA LEU A 123 9.14 2.87 1.04
C LEU A 123 9.42 2.36 2.46
N PRO A 124 9.01 1.11 2.80
CA PRO A 124 9.33 0.52 4.09
C PRO A 124 10.85 0.51 4.32
N PRO A 125 11.31 0.65 5.58
CA PRO A 125 12.73 0.54 5.90
C PRO A 125 13.28 -0.83 5.46
N GLN A 126 14.53 -0.84 5.02
CA GLN A 126 15.18 -2.00 4.46
C GLN A 126 16.37 -2.43 5.32
N LEU A 127 16.52 -3.74 5.51
CA LEU A 127 17.75 -4.35 5.94
C LEU A 127 18.58 -4.71 4.71
N ASP A 128 19.73 -4.06 4.56
CA ASP A 128 20.78 -4.51 3.65
C ASP A 128 21.64 -5.54 4.39
N ILE A 129 21.56 -6.80 3.96
CA ILE A 129 22.30 -7.91 4.53
C ILE A 129 23.01 -8.70 3.44
N GLU A 130 24.32 -8.48 3.35
CA GLU A 130 25.16 -9.06 2.30
C GLU A 130 26.57 -9.40 2.83
N TRP A 131 27.51 -9.67 1.91
CA TRP A 131 28.89 -10.00 2.28
C TRP A 131 29.53 -8.90 3.17
N PRO A 132 30.38 -9.25 4.14
CA PRO A 132 31.18 -8.27 4.87
C PRO A 132 32.02 -7.40 3.94
N TYR A 133 32.38 -6.19 4.36
CA TYR A 133 33.17 -5.27 3.54
C TYR A 133 34.39 -5.90 2.88
N THR A 134 34.65 -5.49 1.64
CA THR A 134 35.93 -5.73 0.99
C THR A 134 36.88 -4.56 1.24
N SER A 135 38.16 -4.86 1.44
CA SER A 135 39.26 -3.89 1.41
C SER A 135 40.26 -4.35 0.36
N ASN A 136 40.66 -3.46 -0.56
CA ASN A 136 41.55 -3.79 -1.69
C ASN A 136 41.11 -5.03 -2.49
N GLY A 137 39.79 -5.19 -2.70
CA GLY A 137 39.22 -6.32 -3.44
C GLY A 137 39.22 -7.66 -2.68
N SER A 138 39.51 -7.66 -1.37
CA SER A 138 39.47 -8.85 -0.52
C SER A 138 38.51 -8.65 0.65
N TYR A 139 37.66 -9.64 0.92
CA TYR A 139 36.76 -9.62 2.06
C TYR A 139 37.53 -9.52 3.38
N VAL A 140 37.06 -8.63 4.27
CA VAL A 140 37.62 -8.46 5.60
C VAL A 140 36.93 -9.43 6.55
N ALA A 141 37.71 -10.08 7.42
CA ALA A 141 37.18 -10.98 8.43
C ALA A 141 36.22 -10.24 9.40
N PRO A 142 35.18 -10.91 9.94
CA PRO A 142 34.89 -12.34 9.79
C PRO A 142 34.03 -12.68 8.54
N TYR A 143 34.68 -13.26 7.53
CA TYR A 143 34.09 -13.74 6.28
C TYR A 143 33.72 -15.24 6.40
N PRO A 144 32.71 -15.77 5.70
CA PRO A 144 31.76 -15.07 4.81
C PRO A 144 30.54 -14.49 5.49
N CYS A 145 30.19 -15.01 6.67
CA CYS A 145 28.87 -14.78 7.29
C CYS A 145 28.99 -14.05 8.63
N TYR A 146 29.86 -13.04 8.71
CA TYR A 146 30.09 -12.26 9.91
C TYR A 146 30.57 -13.08 11.13
N GLY A 147 31.07 -14.30 10.89
CA GLY A 147 31.49 -15.24 11.94
C GLY A 147 30.34 -15.96 12.65
N LEU A 148 29.12 -15.89 12.10
CA LEU A 148 27.92 -16.52 12.65
C LEU A 148 27.64 -17.85 11.95
N SER A 149 27.01 -18.79 12.67
CA SER A 149 26.35 -19.94 12.06
C SER A 149 25.08 -19.50 11.31
N THR A 150 24.58 -20.36 10.42
CA THR A 150 23.32 -20.11 9.70
C THR A 150 22.13 -19.86 10.64
N SER A 151 22.04 -20.62 11.74
CA SER A 151 20.98 -20.44 12.74
C SER A 151 21.10 -19.12 13.50
N GLN A 152 22.32 -18.69 13.84
CA GLN A 152 22.56 -17.38 14.47
C GLN A 152 22.22 -16.24 13.52
N MET A 153 22.60 -16.35 12.25
CA MET A 153 22.28 -15.36 11.23
C MET A 153 20.76 -15.22 11.02
N VAL A 154 20.05 -16.35 10.85
CA VAL A 154 18.59 -16.36 10.74
C VAL A 154 17.92 -15.73 11.96
N SER A 155 18.39 -16.04 13.17
CA SER A 155 17.86 -15.44 14.39
C SER A 155 18.11 -13.93 14.45
N TRP A 156 19.30 -13.48 14.01
CA TRP A 156 19.66 -12.07 13.99
C TRP A 156 18.78 -11.29 12.99
N ILE A 157 18.66 -11.78 11.75
CA ILE A 157 17.84 -11.16 10.70
C ILE A 157 16.38 -11.07 11.15
N ARG A 158 15.81 -12.16 11.69
CA ARG A 158 14.44 -12.18 12.19
C ARG A 158 14.20 -11.13 13.27
N THR A 159 15.10 -11.07 14.25
CA THR A 159 14.97 -10.10 15.35
C THR A 159 15.01 -8.65 14.83
N PHE A 160 15.86 -8.37 13.83
CA PHE A 160 15.93 -7.06 13.20
C PHE A 160 14.62 -6.71 12.48
N VAL A 161 14.15 -7.56 11.57
CA VAL A 161 12.97 -7.25 10.73
C VAL A 161 11.67 -7.22 11.54
N ASP A 162 11.54 -8.09 12.55
CA ASP A 162 10.41 -8.09 13.49
C ASP A 162 10.40 -6.80 14.32
N ARG A 163 11.58 -6.31 14.73
CA ARG A 163 11.70 -5.04 15.46
C ARG A 163 11.30 -3.85 14.60
N VAL A 164 11.73 -3.81 13.34
CA VAL A 164 11.28 -2.78 12.39
C VAL A 164 9.75 -2.84 12.26
N LYS A 165 9.17 -4.01 11.99
CA LYS A 165 7.71 -4.19 11.88
C LYS A 165 6.97 -3.72 13.12
N ALA A 166 7.45 -4.09 14.30
CA ALA A 166 6.85 -3.67 15.56
C ALA A 166 6.89 -2.14 15.78
N ARG A 167 7.90 -1.45 15.24
CA ARG A 167 8.07 0.00 15.37
C ARG A 167 7.35 0.81 14.28
N THR A 168 7.15 0.23 13.11
CA THR A 168 6.65 0.95 11.92
C THR A 168 5.29 0.46 11.42
N GLY A 169 4.83 -0.71 11.86
CA GLY A 169 3.65 -1.39 11.33
C GLY A 169 3.90 -2.08 9.98
N ARG A 170 5.13 -2.09 9.46
CA ARG A 170 5.45 -2.56 8.10
C ARG A 170 6.58 -3.58 8.10
N ASP A 171 6.40 -4.67 7.36
CA ASP A 171 7.49 -5.63 7.12
C ASP A 171 8.69 -4.90 6.51
N ALA A 172 9.86 -5.05 7.14
CA ALA A 172 11.09 -4.52 6.59
C ALA A 172 11.39 -5.20 5.26
N ALA A 173 11.78 -4.41 4.25
CA ALA A 173 12.36 -4.99 3.05
C ALA A 173 13.71 -5.62 3.38
N ILE A 174 14.09 -6.66 2.65
CA ILE A 174 15.40 -7.32 2.76
C ILE A 174 16.10 -7.15 1.44
N TYR A 175 17.27 -6.51 1.45
CA TYR A 175 18.22 -6.54 0.35
C TYR A 175 19.25 -7.63 0.60
N THR A 176 19.51 -8.46 -0.42
CA THR A 176 20.56 -9.49 -0.41
C THR A 176 20.86 -9.94 -1.84
N ASN A 177 21.85 -10.81 -2.02
CA ASN A 177 22.00 -11.65 -3.21
C ASN A 177 21.72 -13.14 -2.89
N TYR A 178 21.41 -13.93 -3.91
CA TYR A 178 21.06 -15.35 -3.78
C TYR A 178 22.16 -16.19 -3.11
N TYR A 179 23.43 -15.93 -3.46
CA TYR A 179 24.56 -16.72 -3.00
C TYR A 179 24.85 -16.49 -1.52
N TRP A 180 24.89 -15.23 -1.09
CA TRP A 180 25.06 -14.88 0.32
C TRP A 180 23.92 -15.46 1.17
N TRP A 181 22.67 -15.30 0.72
CA TRP A 181 21.53 -15.83 1.47
C TRP A 181 21.60 -17.35 1.62
N THR A 182 21.91 -18.06 0.54
CA THR A 182 22.05 -19.52 0.54
C THR A 182 23.12 -19.96 1.52
N GLU A 183 24.31 -19.34 1.45
CA GLU A 183 25.46 -19.71 2.28
C GLU A 183 25.26 -19.33 3.75
N CYS A 184 24.86 -18.10 4.02
CA CYS A 184 24.86 -17.53 5.37
C CYS A 184 23.57 -17.75 6.15
N THR A 185 22.47 -18.17 5.50
CA THR A 185 21.22 -18.50 6.19
C THR A 185 20.84 -19.99 6.06
N GLY A 186 21.57 -20.75 5.25
CA GLY A 186 21.18 -22.11 4.87
C GLY A 186 19.95 -22.12 3.95
N ASN A 187 19.81 -21.07 3.12
CA ASN A 187 18.65 -20.84 2.25
C ASN A 187 17.32 -20.91 3.02
N ASN A 188 17.23 -20.18 4.13
CA ASN A 188 16.07 -20.25 5.02
C ASN A 188 14.79 -19.73 4.31
N ALA A 189 13.72 -20.52 4.35
CA ALA A 189 12.47 -20.26 3.61
C ALA A 189 11.41 -19.43 4.35
N SER A 190 11.69 -18.97 5.57
CA SER A 190 10.66 -18.41 6.46
C SER A 190 10.61 -16.89 6.52
N PHE A 191 11.19 -16.22 5.52
CA PHE A 191 11.19 -14.76 5.34
C PHE A 191 10.38 -14.31 4.12
N GLY A 192 9.63 -15.22 3.47
CA GLY A 192 8.86 -14.92 2.25
C GLY A 192 7.79 -13.84 2.38
N ALA A 193 7.43 -13.43 3.61
CA ALA A 193 6.52 -12.31 3.88
C ALA A 193 7.24 -10.94 3.80
N ASN A 194 8.55 -10.90 3.96
CA ASN A 194 9.33 -9.66 3.82
C ASN A 194 9.48 -9.31 2.33
N PRO A 195 9.32 -8.04 1.92
CA PRO A 195 9.65 -7.62 0.57
C PRO A 195 11.13 -7.90 0.26
N LEU A 196 11.44 -8.40 -0.95
CA LEU A 196 12.80 -8.75 -1.35
C LEU A 196 13.31 -7.78 -2.42
N GLU A 197 14.41 -7.09 -2.15
CA GLU A 197 15.27 -6.54 -3.19
C GLU A 197 16.42 -7.51 -3.45
N ILE A 198 16.46 -8.10 -4.64
CA ILE A 198 17.51 -9.06 -5.01
C ILE A 198 18.58 -8.37 -5.85
N ALA A 199 19.84 -8.51 -5.46
CA ALA A 199 20.98 -8.09 -6.26
C ALA A 199 21.37 -9.21 -7.25
N HIS A 200 21.30 -8.89 -8.55
CA HIS A 200 21.76 -9.76 -9.62
C HIS A 200 22.16 -8.93 -10.85
N TYR A 201 23.46 -8.78 -11.11
CA TYR A 201 23.93 -7.80 -12.08
C TYR A 201 24.06 -8.38 -13.49
N VAL A 202 23.35 -7.77 -14.45
CA VAL A 202 23.35 -8.20 -15.86
C VAL A 202 24.73 -8.16 -16.50
N ALA A 203 25.63 -7.30 -16.00
CA ALA A 203 27.00 -7.20 -16.49
C ALA A 203 27.88 -8.39 -16.10
N VAL A 204 27.51 -9.13 -15.04
CA VAL A 204 28.32 -10.22 -14.48
C VAL A 204 28.05 -11.54 -15.21
N ASP A 205 26.81 -11.80 -15.61
CA ASP A 205 26.42 -13.09 -16.21
C ASP A 205 25.66 -12.96 -17.54
N SER A 206 25.48 -11.74 -18.07
CA SER A 206 24.70 -11.46 -19.28
C SER A 206 23.24 -11.95 -19.23
N SER A 207 22.68 -12.10 -18.02
CA SER A 207 21.27 -12.44 -17.84
C SER A 207 20.33 -11.28 -18.20
N SER A 208 19.11 -11.63 -18.61
CA SER A 208 18.00 -10.70 -18.83
C SER A 208 16.94 -10.79 -17.71
N SER A 209 17.31 -11.35 -16.55
CA SER A 209 16.38 -11.63 -15.44
C SER A 209 17.06 -11.46 -14.09
N TYR A 210 16.26 -11.33 -13.03
CA TYR A 210 16.71 -11.22 -11.64
C TYR A 210 17.36 -12.49 -11.06
N GLY A 211 17.52 -13.55 -11.87
CA GLY A 211 18.23 -14.75 -11.47
C GLY A 211 17.48 -15.63 -10.46
N PRO A 212 18.18 -16.56 -9.79
CA PRO A 212 17.57 -17.44 -8.80
C PRO A 212 17.12 -16.67 -7.56
N ILE A 213 15.99 -17.07 -7.00
CA ILE A 213 15.38 -16.46 -5.81
C ILE A 213 15.58 -17.37 -4.60
N PRO A 214 15.97 -16.82 -3.44
CA PRO A 214 16.07 -17.61 -2.22
C PRO A 214 14.76 -18.30 -1.83
N ALA A 215 14.86 -19.42 -1.13
CA ALA A 215 13.67 -20.17 -0.73
C ALA A 215 12.73 -19.29 0.12
N GLY A 216 11.41 -19.54 0.01
CA GLY A 216 10.38 -18.81 0.73
C GLY A 216 9.76 -17.65 -0.05
N TRP A 217 10.52 -17.00 -0.94
CA TRP A 217 9.99 -15.97 -1.82
C TRP A 217 9.48 -16.56 -3.13
N SER A 218 8.30 -16.11 -3.56
CA SER A 218 7.75 -16.44 -4.89
C SER A 218 8.38 -15.61 -6.02
N GLY A 219 8.96 -14.46 -5.68
CA GLY A 219 9.67 -13.54 -6.56
C GLY A 219 10.17 -12.33 -5.76
N PRO A 220 11.04 -11.49 -6.36
CA PRO A 220 11.46 -10.25 -5.73
C PRO A 220 10.36 -9.18 -5.80
N THR A 221 10.42 -8.21 -4.89
CA THR A 221 9.69 -6.94 -4.99
C THR A 221 10.45 -5.95 -5.87
N ALA A 222 11.78 -5.98 -5.81
CA ALA A 222 12.65 -5.15 -6.60
C ALA A 222 13.93 -5.90 -7.01
N TRP A 223 14.53 -5.51 -8.12
CA TRP A 223 15.74 -6.14 -8.67
C TRP A 223 16.81 -5.08 -8.89
N GLN A 224 17.89 -5.14 -8.10
CA GLN A 224 19.07 -4.33 -8.33
C GLN A 224 19.93 -4.99 -9.42
N TYR A 225 20.01 -4.36 -10.59
CA TYR A 225 20.48 -5.01 -11.82
C TYR A 225 21.78 -4.43 -12.37
N ASN A 226 22.20 -3.25 -11.92
CA ASN A 226 23.42 -2.60 -12.39
C ASN A 226 23.96 -1.62 -11.34
N CYS A 227 25.23 -1.74 -10.96
CA CYS A 227 25.93 -0.81 -10.06
C CYS A 227 27.09 -0.07 -10.72
N ASP A 228 27.11 -0.05 -12.05
CA ASP A 228 28.05 0.70 -12.88
C ASP A 228 27.27 1.67 -13.79
N HIS A 229 26.57 2.61 -13.15
CA HIS A 229 25.73 3.59 -13.84
C HIS A 229 25.93 5.01 -13.31
N THR A 230 25.94 5.98 -14.21
CA THR A 230 25.82 7.41 -13.87
C THR A 230 24.37 7.86 -14.03
N VAL A 231 23.73 8.21 -12.92
CA VAL A 231 22.40 8.83 -12.95
C VAL A 231 22.54 10.32 -13.30
N PRO A 232 21.70 10.88 -14.18
CA PRO A 232 21.69 12.32 -14.43
C PRO A 232 21.53 13.09 -13.12
N GLY A 233 22.54 13.91 -12.77
CA GLY A 233 22.55 14.67 -11.53
C GLY A 233 23.39 14.08 -10.40
N ALA A 234 23.94 12.87 -10.55
CA ALA A 234 25.01 12.36 -9.68
C ALA A 234 26.39 12.76 -10.25
N PRO A 235 27.42 12.96 -9.41
CA PRO A 235 28.80 13.15 -9.87
C PRO A 235 29.24 12.00 -10.79
N SER A 236 29.76 12.31 -11.98
CA SER A 236 30.04 11.32 -13.03
C SER A 236 31.12 10.28 -12.67
N ALA A 237 31.88 10.52 -11.60
CA ALA A 237 32.89 9.58 -11.08
C ALA A 237 32.30 8.54 -10.11
N ASN A 238 31.03 8.67 -9.73
CA ASN A 238 30.40 7.84 -8.71
C ASN A 238 29.33 6.97 -9.35
N HIS A 239 29.49 5.66 -9.22
CA HIS A 239 28.53 4.71 -9.75
C HIS A 239 27.34 4.61 -8.79
N VAL A 240 26.14 4.67 -9.32
CA VAL A 240 24.86 4.51 -8.60
C VAL A 240 24.26 3.18 -9.02
N CYS A 241 23.72 2.45 -8.05
CA CYS A 241 23.03 1.21 -8.31
C CYS A 241 21.60 1.50 -8.83
N GLN A 242 21.23 0.80 -9.90
CA GLN A 242 19.92 0.86 -10.54
C GLN A 242 19.08 -0.33 -10.10
N THR A 243 17.82 -0.03 -9.80
CA THR A 243 16.84 -1.00 -9.34
C THR A 243 15.60 -0.94 -10.22
N ALA A 244 15.10 -2.09 -10.65
CA ALA A 244 13.81 -2.22 -11.31
C ALA A 244 12.77 -2.71 -10.29
N PHE A 245 11.64 -2.02 -10.16
CA PHE A 245 10.53 -2.52 -9.35
C PHE A 245 9.75 -3.59 -10.13
N ILE A 246 9.36 -4.67 -9.46
CA ILE A 246 8.60 -5.76 -10.07
C ILE A 246 7.11 -5.38 -10.07
N GLY A 247 6.67 -4.72 -11.15
CA GLY A 247 5.32 -4.21 -11.30
C GLY A 247 5.27 -2.90 -12.08
N GLY A 248 4.07 -2.31 -12.15
CA GLY A 248 3.82 -0.96 -12.65
C GLY A 248 3.86 0.10 -11.56
N LEU A 249 3.63 1.36 -11.95
CA LEU A 249 3.66 2.48 -11.01
C LEU A 249 2.62 2.34 -9.89
N ASN A 250 1.44 1.79 -10.17
CA ASN A 250 0.41 1.55 -9.16
C ASN A 250 0.85 0.52 -8.12
N ASP A 251 1.55 -0.54 -8.52
CA ASP A 251 2.10 -1.54 -7.61
C ASP A 251 3.16 -0.91 -6.68
N LEU A 252 3.98 0.02 -7.21
CA LEU A 252 4.90 0.81 -6.40
C LEU A 252 4.17 1.73 -5.42
N LEU A 253 3.07 2.36 -5.85
CA LEU A 253 2.24 3.21 -4.97
C LEU A 253 1.63 2.40 -3.84
N ALA A 254 1.08 1.23 -4.13
CA ALA A 254 0.57 0.29 -3.13
C ALA A 254 1.68 -0.18 -2.19
N PHE A 255 2.86 -0.50 -2.74
CA PHE A 255 4.02 -0.91 -1.95
C PHE A 255 4.52 0.22 -1.02
N ALA A 256 4.56 1.47 -1.46
CA ALA A 256 4.87 2.60 -0.59
C ALA A 256 3.77 2.83 0.47
N GLY A 257 2.51 2.76 0.02
CA GLY A 257 1.29 2.95 0.80
C GLY A 257 1.16 2.03 2.01
N GLY A 258 1.63 0.79 1.89
CA GLY A 258 1.15 -0.28 2.77
C GLY A 258 -0.29 -0.64 2.38
N ALA A 259 -0.83 -1.72 2.95
CA ALA A 259 -2.26 -2.01 2.83
C ALA A 259 -3.04 -0.89 3.55
N LYS A 260 -3.23 0.24 2.87
CA LYS A 260 -4.17 1.26 3.30
C LYS A 260 -5.54 0.69 3.04
N ALA A 261 -6.47 0.87 3.99
CA ALA A 261 -7.87 0.84 3.64
C ALA A 261 -8.04 1.80 2.45
N GLY A 262 -8.40 1.26 1.28
CA GLY A 262 -8.50 2.09 0.07
C GLY A 262 -9.36 3.33 0.34
N SER A 263 -9.06 4.43 -0.34
CA SER A 263 -9.86 5.67 -0.30
C SER A 263 -10.24 6.06 -1.72
N LEU A 264 -11.20 6.97 -1.91
CA LEU A 264 -11.54 7.40 -3.27
C LEU A 264 -10.42 8.23 -3.90
N ASN A 265 -9.74 9.06 -3.10
CA ASN A 265 -8.65 9.90 -3.60
C ASN A 265 -7.25 9.25 -3.49
N GLY A 266 -7.14 8.11 -2.82
CA GLY A 266 -5.88 7.39 -2.61
C GLY A 266 -5.00 7.93 -1.49
N ASP A 267 -5.50 8.83 -0.63
CA ASP A 267 -4.73 9.36 0.50
C ASP A 267 -4.74 8.43 1.74
N GLY A 268 -5.66 7.46 1.76
CA GLY A 268 -5.82 6.46 2.83
C GLY A 268 -6.87 6.81 3.88
N ARG A 269 -7.56 7.95 3.73
CA ARG A 269 -8.65 8.34 4.62
C ARG A 269 -9.97 8.19 3.89
N ALA A 270 -10.95 7.64 4.60
CA ALA A 270 -12.25 7.40 4.01
C ALA A 270 -13.00 8.71 3.72
N GLU A 271 -13.55 8.76 2.52
CA GLU A 271 -14.47 9.77 2.03
C GLU A 271 -15.91 9.49 2.45
N ILE A 272 -16.73 10.53 2.44
CA ILE A 272 -18.19 10.37 2.40
C ILE A 272 -18.66 10.49 0.96
N VAL A 273 -19.51 9.54 0.52
CA VAL A 273 -20.28 9.65 -0.71
C VAL A 273 -21.76 9.75 -0.39
N LYS A 274 -22.41 10.79 -0.92
CA LYS A 274 -23.86 10.94 -0.91
C LYS A 274 -24.43 10.57 -2.27
N LYS A 275 -25.37 9.63 -2.29
CA LYS A 275 -26.25 9.39 -3.45
C LYS A 275 -27.49 10.25 -3.30
N ARG A 276 -27.68 11.20 -4.21
CA ARG A 276 -28.88 12.03 -4.31
C ARG A 276 -30.02 11.29 -5.02
N THR A 277 -31.25 11.77 -4.83
CA THR A 277 -32.46 11.21 -5.45
C THR A 277 -32.50 11.34 -6.96
N ASP A 278 -31.88 12.39 -7.50
CA ASP A 278 -31.62 12.59 -8.94
C ASP A 278 -30.52 11.67 -9.49
N GLY A 279 -30.02 10.74 -8.68
CA GLY A 279 -29.02 9.78 -9.09
C GLY A 279 -27.63 10.36 -9.27
N VAL A 280 -27.34 11.56 -8.75
CA VAL A 280 -25.97 12.07 -8.70
C VAL A 280 -25.26 11.49 -7.47
N LEU A 281 -24.03 10.99 -7.67
CA LEU A 281 -23.11 10.63 -6.60
C LEU A 281 -22.17 11.79 -6.34
N THR A 282 -22.05 12.17 -5.08
CA THR A 282 -21.27 13.33 -4.66
C THR A 282 -20.31 12.95 -3.54
N ALA A 283 -19.01 13.15 -3.76
CA ALA A 283 -17.97 12.86 -2.79
C ALA A 283 -17.60 14.10 -1.96
N PHE A 284 -17.29 13.86 -0.69
CA PHE A 284 -16.78 14.84 0.25
C PHE A 284 -15.44 14.33 0.77
N TYR A 285 -14.36 14.96 0.31
CA TYR A 285 -13.00 14.53 0.60
C TYR A 285 -12.59 14.81 2.04
N ASN A 286 -11.97 13.81 2.66
CA ASN A 286 -11.51 13.90 4.04
C ASN A 286 -10.12 14.56 4.07
N GLY A 287 -10.07 15.83 4.47
CA GLY A 287 -8.82 16.59 4.62
C GLY A 287 -8.00 16.20 5.85
N GLY A 288 -8.52 15.32 6.71
CA GLY A 288 -7.88 14.81 7.91
C GLY A 288 -8.43 15.36 9.20
N LEU A 289 -7.87 14.84 10.31
CA LEU A 289 -8.23 15.23 11.65
C LEU A 289 -7.78 16.66 11.97
N THR A 290 -8.72 17.45 12.46
CA THR A 290 -8.47 18.76 13.06
C THR A 290 -7.90 18.61 14.47
N ALA A 291 -7.40 19.71 15.04
CA ALA A 291 -6.91 19.73 16.43
C ALA A 291 -7.99 19.35 17.45
N SER A 292 -9.27 19.63 17.17
CA SER A 292 -10.41 19.23 18.00
C SER A 292 -10.93 17.83 17.68
N LYS A 293 -10.16 17.02 16.93
CA LYS A 293 -10.53 15.66 16.50
C LYS A 293 -11.82 15.57 15.68
N GLY A 294 -12.32 16.68 15.14
CA GLY A 294 -13.29 16.68 14.05
C GLY A 294 -12.59 16.42 12.71
N ILE A 295 -13.34 16.15 11.65
CA ILE A 295 -12.79 16.00 10.30
C ILE A 295 -12.94 17.30 9.52
N SER A 296 -11.85 17.73 8.88
CA SER A 296 -11.90 18.78 7.89
C SER A 296 -12.40 18.20 6.58
N TRP A 297 -13.70 18.25 6.31
CA TRP A 297 -14.18 17.97 4.96
C TRP A 297 -13.70 19.07 4.02
N ASP A 298 -13.24 18.73 2.83
CA ASP A 298 -12.88 19.71 1.80
C ASP A 298 -14.15 20.46 1.35
N GLN A 299 -14.49 21.52 2.10
CA GLN A 299 -15.73 22.29 1.97
C GLN A 299 -15.67 23.34 0.85
N LEU A 300 -14.69 23.25 -0.07
CA LEU A 300 -14.58 24.21 -1.18
C LEU A 300 -15.79 24.18 -2.13
N ALA A 301 -16.67 23.19 -2.01
CA ALA A 301 -18.07 23.28 -2.44
C ALA A 301 -18.96 22.86 -1.28
N THR A 302 -19.86 23.73 -0.83
CA THR A 302 -20.91 23.40 0.17
C THR A 302 -21.74 22.16 -0.19
N ASP A 303 -21.71 21.77 -1.46
CA ASP A 303 -22.48 20.66 -2.03
C ASP A 303 -21.64 19.41 -2.34
N GLY A 304 -20.31 19.43 -2.16
CA GLY A 304 -19.38 18.34 -2.51
C GLY A 304 -19.04 18.25 -4.02
N TYR A 305 -18.31 17.21 -4.41
CA TYR A 305 -17.82 17.01 -5.79
C TYR A 305 -18.62 15.92 -6.52
N PRO A 306 -19.29 16.22 -7.66
CA PRO A 306 -19.94 15.19 -8.45
C PRO A 306 -18.93 14.16 -8.97
N ILE A 307 -19.10 12.91 -8.56
CA ILE A 307 -18.27 11.79 -8.99
C ILE A 307 -19.04 10.79 -9.86
N GLY A 308 -20.35 10.92 -10.02
CA GLY A 308 -21.12 10.05 -10.90
C GLY A 308 -22.54 10.56 -11.12
N ASN A 309 -23.18 10.12 -12.19
CA ASN A 309 -24.57 10.49 -12.52
C ASN A 309 -25.32 9.30 -13.16
N GLY A 310 -26.63 9.47 -13.41
CA GLY A 310 -27.44 8.46 -14.09
C GLY A 310 -28.04 7.37 -13.20
N TRP A 311 -27.97 7.53 -11.87
CA TRP A 311 -28.41 6.53 -10.91
C TRP A 311 -29.86 6.72 -10.42
N ALA A 312 -30.63 7.59 -11.09
CA ALA A 312 -31.99 7.99 -10.70
C ALA A 312 -33.04 6.95 -11.07
N GLY A 313 -32.84 6.25 -12.20
CA GLY A 313 -33.75 5.21 -12.71
C GLY A 313 -33.58 3.85 -12.02
N ASP A 314 -32.51 3.68 -11.25
CA ASP A 314 -32.18 2.44 -10.54
C ASP A 314 -32.48 2.59 -9.04
N ALA A 315 -33.73 2.87 -8.70
CA ALA A 315 -34.19 3.05 -7.32
C ALA A 315 -33.83 1.87 -6.40
N ASN A 316 -33.59 0.69 -6.98
CA ASN A 316 -33.29 -0.55 -6.27
C ASN A 316 -31.85 -1.09 -6.52
N SER A 317 -30.96 -0.33 -7.18
CA SER A 317 -29.54 -0.73 -7.29
C SER A 317 -28.72 -0.19 -6.11
N ALA A 318 -27.96 -1.06 -5.47
CA ALA A 318 -27.00 -0.66 -4.43
C ALA A 318 -25.66 -0.25 -5.04
N VAL A 319 -25.01 0.72 -4.40
CA VAL A 319 -23.65 1.17 -4.74
C VAL A 319 -22.71 0.75 -3.61
N TYR A 320 -21.56 0.23 -3.97
CA TYR A 320 -20.50 -0.13 -3.02
C TYR A 320 -19.18 0.50 -3.48
N PHE A 321 -18.27 0.68 -2.52
CA PHE A 321 -16.92 1.14 -2.76
C PHE A 321 -15.95 0.14 -2.18
N ALA A 322 -15.05 -0.37 -3.00
CA ALA A 322 -14.05 -1.36 -2.60
C ALA A 322 -12.89 -1.35 -3.60
N ASP A 323 -11.67 -1.62 -3.13
CA ASP A 323 -10.49 -1.70 -4.00
C ASP A 323 -10.50 -3.07 -4.67
N LEU A 324 -10.98 -3.17 -5.92
CA LEU A 324 -11.10 -4.45 -6.62
C LEU A 324 -9.81 -4.83 -7.35
N ASN A 325 -9.00 -3.83 -7.73
CA ASN A 325 -7.83 -4.02 -8.55
C ASN A 325 -6.50 -3.99 -7.75
N GLY A 326 -6.55 -3.62 -6.47
CA GLY A 326 -5.41 -3.57 -5.56
C GLY A 326 -4.53 -2.34 -5.73
N ASP A 327 -5.05 -1.26 -6.34
CA ASP A 327 -4.26 -0.04 -6.60
C ASP A 327 -4.28 0.98 -5.45
N GLY A 328 -4.92 0.62 -4.33
CA GLY A 328 -5.06 1.46 -3.13
C GLY A 328 -6.22 2.46 -3.22
N ARG A 329 -6.98 2.46 -4.31
CA ARG A 329 -8.15 3.32 -4.48
C ARG A 329 -9.42 2.48 -4.51
N LYS A 330 -10.48 3.06 -3.95
CA LYS A 330 -11.79 2.40 -3.97
C LYS A 330 -12.40 2.54 -5.36
N ASP A 331 -12.69 1.41 -5.96
CA ASP A 331 -13.52 1.28 -7.16
C ASP A 331 -14.99 1.36 -6.78
N MET A 332 -15.83 1.70 -7.75
CA MET A 332 -17.27 1.72 -7.56
C MET A 332 -17.89 0.44 -8.11
N ILE A 333 -18.78 -0.17 -7.32
CA ILE A 333 -19.53 -1.35 -7.73
C ILE A 333 -21.02 -1.03 -7.74
N LYS A 334 -21.65 -1.26 -8.89
CA LYS A 334 -23.11 -1.28 -9.05
C LYS A 334 -23.62 -2.68 -8.87
N LYS A 335 -24.57 -2.86 -7.94
CA LYS A 335 -25.37 -4.08 -7.84
C LYS A 335 -26.79 -3.80 -8.32
N ARG A 336 -27.17 -4.41 -9.45
CA ARG A 336 -28.53 -4.38 -9.96
C ARG A 336 -29.47 -5.29 -9.14
N THR A 337 -30.78 -5.09 -9.29
CA THR A 337 -31.81 -5.91 -8.64
C THR A 337 -31.79 -7.37 -9.06
N ASP A 338 -31.46 -7.64 -10.33
CA ASP A 338 -31.27 -8.99 -10.86
C ASP A 338 -29.97 -9.66 -10.37
N GLY A 339 -29.18 -8.95 -9.56
CA GLY A 339 -27.96 -9.49 -8.98
C GLY A 339 -26.74 -9.42 -9.89
N VAL A 340 -26.78 -8.65 -10.97
CA VAL A 340 -25.57 -8.35 -11.74
C VAL A 340 -24.72 -7.32 -11.00
N LEU A 341 -23.43 -7.62 -10.87
CA LEU A 341 -22.41 -6.73 -10.33
C LEU A 341 -21.59 -6.15 -11.48
N THR A 342 -21.40 -4.83 -11.44
CA THR A 342 -20.66 -4.08 -12.45
C THR A 342 -19.66 -3.16 -11.76
N ALA A 343 -18.38 -3.28 -12.11
CA ALA A 343 -17.29 -2.46 -11.58
C ALA A 343 -17.01 -1.26 -12.48
N PHE A 344 -16.62 -0.15 -11.85
CA PHE A 344 -16.09 1.05 -12.47
C PHE A 344 -14.77 1.38 -11.78
N TYR A 345 -13.66 1.15 -12.47
CA TYR A 345 -12.33 1.28 -11.87
C TYR A 345 -11.91 2.75 -11.73
N ASN A 346 -11.36 3.08 -10.57
CA ASN A 346 -10.98 4.42 -10.18
C ASN A 346 -9.57 4.79 -10.67
N GLY A 347 -9.49 5.53 -11.78
CA GLY A 347 -8.23 6.07 -12.31
C GLY A 347 -7.64 7.24 -11.53
N GLY A 348 -8.30 7.71 -10.47
CA GLY A 348 -7.84 8.77 -9.57
C GLY A 348 -8.57 10.10 -9.71
N LEU A 349 -8.17 11.04 -8.86
CA LEU A 349 -8.71 12.40 -8.88
C LEU A 349 -8.30 13.16 -10.14
N THR A 350 -9.28 13.80 -10.77
CA THR A 350 -9.06 14.79 -11.82
C THR A 350 -8.67 16.14 -11.22
N ALA A 351 -8.20 17.07 -12.05
CA ALA A 351 -7.91 18.44 -11.63
C ALA A 351 -9.14 19.17 -11.06
N SER A 352 -10.35 18.80 -11.48
CA SER A 352 -11.62 19.33 -10.96
C SER A 352 -12.10 18.59 -9.71
N LYS A 353 -11.27 17.71 -9.13
CA LYS A 353 -11.60 16.84 -8.00
C LYS A 353 -12.80 15.91 -8.26
N GLY A 354 -13.06 15.60 -9.54
CA GLY A 354 -13.91 14.47 -9.89
C GLY A 354 -13.09 13.18 -9.86
N ILE A 355 -13.76 12.04 -10.02
CA ILE A 355 -13.05 10.76 -10.20
C ILE A 355 -13.00 10.44 -11.69
N SER A 356 -11.79 10.12 -12.16
CA SER A 356 -11.58 9.57 -13.50
C SER A 356 -11.93 8.10 -13.48
N TRP A 357 -13.19 7.75 -13.75
CA TRP A 357 -13.55 6.35 -14.00
C TRP A 357 -12.96 5.91 -15.33
N ASP A 358 -12.45 4.68 -15.38
CA ASP A 358 -11.97 4.04 -16.61
C ASP A 358 -13.04 4.14 -17.72
N GLN A 359 -12.77 5.00 -18.71
CA GLN A 359 -13.73 5.49 -19.71
C GLN A 359 -14.08 4.44 -20.78
N LEU A 360 -13.46 3.26 -20.74
CA LEU A 360 -13.54 2.27 -21.82
C LEU A 360 -14.85 1.45 -21.84
N ALA A 361 -15.76 1.66 -20.89
CA ALA A 361 -17.13 1.15 -20.96
C ALA A 361 -18.10 2.16 -20.31
N THR A 362 -18.98 2.78 -21.11
CA THR A 362 -20.07 3.64 -20.62
C THR A 362 -20.96 2.96 -19.58
N ASP A 363 -20.99 1.63 -19.59
CA ASP A 363 -21.82 0.80 -18.71
C ASP A 363 -21.01 0.03 -17.65
N GLY A 364 -19.69 0.25 -17.54
CA GLY A 364 -18.79 -0.47 -16.61
C GLY A 364 -18.48 -1.93 -17.01
N TYR A 365 -17.73 -2.63 -16.16
CA TYR A 365 -17.28 -4.01 -16.39
C TYR A 365 -18.12 -5.02 -15.60
N PRO A 366 -18.78 -6.00 -16.24
CA PRO A 366 -19.44 -7.08 -15.51
C PRO A 366 -18.43 -7.89 -14.71
N ILE A 367 -18.62 -7.96 -13.39
CA ILE A 367 -17.75 -8.71 -12.48
C ILE A 367 -18.48 -9.88 -11.81
N GLY A 368 -19.79 -10.03 -12.00
CA GLY A 368 -20.52 -11.19 -11.48
C GLY A 368 -22.03 -11.11 -11.71
N SER A 369 -22.71 -12.24 -11.54
CA SER A 369 -24.16 -12.35 -11.60
C SER A 369 -24.67 -13.37 -10.56
N GLY A 370 -25.98 -13.45 -10.34
CA GLY A 370 -26.57 -14.38 -9.36
C GLY A 370 -26.59 -13.84 -7.91
N TRP A 371 -26.36 -12.54 -7.74
CA TRP A 371 -26.30 -11.87 -6.45
C TRP A 371 -27.64 -11.23 -6.01
N GLY A 372 -28.76 -11.56 -6.67
CA GLY A 372 -30.05 -10.88 -6.51
C GLY A 372 -31.27 -11.80 -6.39
N GLY A 373 -31.05 -13.13 -6.35
CA GLY A 373 -32.12 -14.14 -6.34
C GLY A 373 -32.80 -14.36 -5.00
N ASP A 374 -32.14 -14.05 -3.88
CA ASP A 374 -32.72 -14.17 -2.54
C ASP A 374 -32.97 -12.77 -1.98
N ALA A 375 -34.25 -12.43 -1.75
CA ALA A 375 -34.69 -11.12 -1.27
C ALA A 375 -34.01 -10.63 0.03
N ASN A 376 -33.30 -11.51 0.73
CA ASN A 376 -32.57 -11.22 1.97
C ASN A 376 -31.09 -11.66 1.94
N SER A 377 -30.50 -11.93 0.76
CA SER A 377 -29.06 -12.14 0.64
C SER A 377 -28.31 -10.80 0.56
N ALA A 378 -27.33 -10.61 1.43
CA ALA A 378 -26.48 -9.43 1.44
C ALA A 378 -25.13 -9.75 0.79
N VAL A 379 -24.56 -8.76 0.12
CA VAL A 379 -23.23 -8.83 -0.51
C VAL A 379 -22.34 -7.78 0.13
N TYR A 380 -21.14 -8.20 0.49
CA TYR A 380 -20.11 -7.33 1.05
C TYR A 380 -18.84 -7.46 0.22
N PHE A 381 -18.04 -6.40 0.26
CA PHE A 381 -16.74 -6.34 -0.40
C PHE A 381 -15.70 -6.02 0.67
N ALA A 382 -14.74 -6.91 0.86
CA ALA A 382 -13.74 -6.79 1.91
C ALA A 382 -12.53 -7.66 1.59
N ASP A 383 -11.32 -7.18 1.88
CA ASP A 383 -10.10 -7.98 1.73
C ASP A 383 -10.02 -8.99 2.88
N LEU A 384 -10.36 -10.26 2.62
CA LEU A 384 -10.37 -11.30 3.65
C LEU A 384 -9.03 -12.02 3.76
N ASN A 385 -8.24 -12.00 2.69
CA ASN A 385 -7.01 -12.78 2.58
C ASN A 385 -5.73 -11.94 2.77
N GLY A 386 -5.85 -10.61 2.80
CA GLY A 386 -4.78 -9.65 3.00
C GLY A 386 -3.94 -9.40 1.76
N ASP A 387 -4.49 -9.67 0.56
CA ASP A 387 -3.78 -9.48 -0.71
C ASP A 387 -3.94 -8.07 -1.31
N GLY A 388 -4.66 -7.18 -0.60
CA GLY A 388 -4.91 -5.80 -0.99
C GLY A 388 -6.13 -5.63 -1.89
N ARG A 389 -6.79 -6.72 -2.31
CA ARG A 389 -7.98 -6.67 -3.16
C ARG A 389 -9.20 -7.11 -2.37
N ALA A 390 -10.30 -6.41 -2.58
CA ALA A 390 -11.56 -6.77 -1.97
C ALA A 390 -12.10 -8.07 -2.58
N ASP A 391 -12.39 -9.02 -1.69
CA ASP A 391 -13.13 -10.24 -1.96
C ASP A 391 -14.63 -9.99 -1.85
N ILE A 392 -15.44 -10.91 -2.39
CA ILE A 392 -16.88 -10.87 -2.20
C ILE A 392 -17.29 -11.81 -1.06
N VAL A 393 -18.14 -11.31 -0.16
CA VAL A 393 -18.84 -12.15 0.81
C VAL A 393 -20.33 -12.17 0.53
N LYS A 394 -20.87 -13.36 0.30
CA LYS A 394 -22.32 -13.61 0.27
C LYS A 394 -22.79 -13.99 1.67
N LYS A 395 -23.74 -13.24 2.21
CA LYS A 395 -24.52 -13.66 3.38
C LYS A 395 -25.86 -14.22 2.93
N ARG A 396 -26.09 -15.50 3.21
CA ARG A 396 -27.37 -16.17 2.99
C ARG A 396 -28.38 -15.82 4.09
N THR A 397 -29.64 -16.10 3.83
CA THR A 397 -30.76 -15.84 4.75
C THR A 397 -30.69 -16.69 6.02
N ASP A 398 -30.15 -17.91 5.92
CA ASP A 398 -29.84 -18.80 7.04
C ASP A 398 -28.62 -18.37 7.87
N GLY A 399 -27.94 -17.29 7.48
CA GLY A 399 -26.78 -16.78 8.19
C GLY A 399 -25.46 -17.45 7.86
N VAL A 400 -25.39 -18.26 6.80
CA VAL A 400 -24.13 -18.75 6.27
C VAL A 400 -23.43 -17.62 5.51
N LEU A 401 -22.14 -17.44 5.79
CA LEU A 401 -21.24 -16.55 5.08
C LEU A 401 -20.36 -17.37 4.13
N THR A 402 -20.32 -16.93 2.88
CA THR A 402 -19.52 -17.57 1.82
C THR A 402 -18.62 -16.53 1.18
N ALA A 403 -17.31 -16.80 1.13
CA ALA A 403 -16.32 -15.95 0.47
C ALA A 403 -16.03 -16.39 -0.97
N PHE A 404 -15.76 -15.41 -1.83
CA PHE A 404 -15.30 -15.58 -3.20
C PHE A 404 -14.06 -14.70 -3.36
N TYR A 405 -12.90 -15.34 -3.41
CA TYR A 405 -11.62 -14.63 -3.39
C TYR A 405 -11.31 -14.00 -4.74
N ASN A 406 -10.89 -12.74 -4.71
CA ASN A 406 -10.54 -11.95 -5.87
C ASN A 406 -9.11 -12.29 -6.32
N GLY A 407 -8.98 -13.01 -7.43
CA GLY A 407 -7.69 -13.36 -8.04
C GLY A 407 -7.07 -12.24 -8.88
N GLY A 408 -7.74 -11.09 -9.01
CA GLY A 408 -7.27 -9.91 -9.73
C GLY A 408 -7.94 -9.68 -11.09
N LEU A 409 -7.55 -8.56 -11.72
CA LEU A 409 -8.06 -8.15 -13.02
C LEU A 409 -7.67 -9.11 -14.13
N THR A 410 -8.64 -9.46 -14.98
CA THR A 410 -8.38 -10.17 -16.23
C THR A 410 -7.94 -9.20 -17.34
N ALA A 411 -7.42 -9.73 -18.45
CA ALA A 411 -7.12 -8.92 -19.63
C ALA A 411 -8.35 -8.17 -20.20
N SER A 412 -9.57 -8.69 -19.97
CA SER A 412 -10.83 -8.04 -20.35
C SER A 412 -11.33 -7.05 -19.29
N LYS A 413 -10.53 -6.77 -18.25
CA LYS A 413 -10.88 -5.94 -17.09
C LYS A 413 -12.10 -6.46 -16.29
N GLY A 414 -12.42 -7.75 -16.43
CA GLY A 414 -13.26 -8.45 -15.46
C GLY A 414 -12.45 -8.83 -14.22
N ILE A 415 -13.08 -9.49 -13.25
CA ILE A 415 -12.39 -10.07 -12.10
C ILE A 415 -12.27 -11.58 -12.29
N SER A 416 -11.06 -12.09 -12.10
CA SER A 416 -10.81 -13.52 -11.98
C SER A 416 -11.18 -13.96 -10.56
N TRP A 417 -12.35 -14.53 -10.38
CA TRP A 417 -12.68 -15.19 -9.11
C TRP A 417 -12.01 -16.55 -9.05
N ASP A 418 -11.47 -16.93 -7.88
CA ASP A 418 -10.93 -18.27 -7.66
C ASP A 418 -11.97 -19.35 -8.03
N GLN A 419 -11.81 -19.95 -9.22
CA GLN A 419 -12.82 -20.74 -9.94
C GLN A 419 -13.10 -22.13 -9.33
N LEU A 420 -12.49 -22.47 -8.20
CA LEU A 420 -12.45 -23.85 -7.68
C LEU A 420 -13.68 -24.27 -6.87
N ALA A 421 -14.64 -23.36 -6.62
CA ALA A 421 -15.95 -23.71 -6.08
C ALA A 421 -17.04 -22.82 -6.70
N THR A 422 -17.95 -23.43 -7.47
CA THR A 422 -19.12 -22.76 -8.07
C THR A 422 -19.98 -22.03 -7.02
N ASP A 423 -19.91 -22.49 -5.77
CA ASP A 423 -20.70 -22.01 -4.64
C ASP A 423 -19.88 -21.19 -3.61
N GLY A 424 -18.59 -20.91 -3.85
CA GLY A 424 -17.69 -20.21 -2.94
C GLY A 424 -17.26 -21.00 -1.69
N TYR A 425 -16.48 -20.39 -0.79
CA TYR A 425 -15.94 -21.03 0.41
C TYR A 425 -16.74 -20.64 1.67
N PRO A 426 -17.31 -21.59 2.43
CA PRO A 426 -17.95 -21.27 3.70
C PRO A 426 -16.93 -20.70 4.70
N ILE A 427 -17.17 -19.49 5.17
CA ILE A 427 -16.29 -18.81 6.15
C ILE A 427 -16.98 -18.58 7.50
N GLY A 428 -18.27 -18.86 7.63
CA GLY A 428 -18.97 -18.74 8.91
C GLY A 428 -20.44 -19.13 8.83
N ASN A 429 -21.04 -19.41 10.00
CA ASN A 429 -22.47 -19.68 10.16
C ASN A 429 -23.04 -18.96 11.40
N GLY A 430 -24.36 -18.98 11.59
CA GLY A 430 -24.99 -18.36 12.76
C GLY A 430 -25.20 -16.85 12.66
N TRP A 431 -24.97 -16.26 11.48
CA TRP A 431 -25.09 -14.83 11.23
C TRP A 431 -26.51 -14.38 10.82
N GLY A 432 -27.51 -15.26 10.95
CA GLY A 432 -28.88 -15.05 10.47
C GLY A 432 -29.98 -15.29 11.51
N GLY A 433 -29.63 -15.74 12.72
CA GLY A 433 -30.59 -16.13 13.75
C GLY A 433 -31.33 -14.97 14.42
N ASP A 434 -30.79 -13.76 14.37
CA ASP A 434 -31.44 -12.57 14.89
C ASP A 434 -31.97 -11.76 13.70
N ALA A 435 -33.29 -11.64 13.55
CA ALA A 435 -33.95 -10.99 12.41
C ALA A 435 -33.54 -9.53 12.14
N ASN A 436 -32.69 -8.95 12.99
CA ASN A 436 -32.20 -7.58 12.92
C ASN A 436 -30.69 -7.45 13.29
N SER A 437 -29.90 -8.52 13.30
CA SER A 437 -28.44 -8.38 13.47
C SER A 437 -27.76 -8.03 12.16
N ALA A 438 -27.01 -6.93 12.14
CA ALA A 438 -26.20 -6.52 10.99
C ALA A 438 -24.79 -7.11 11.10
N VAL A 439 -24.18 -7.40 9.94
CA VAL A 439 -22.80 -7.88 9.82
C VAL A 439 -22.02 -6.86 9.02
N TYR A 440 -20.82 -6.55 9.48
CA TYR A 440 -19.89 -5.65 8.82
C TYR A 440 -18.53 -6.34 8.67
N PHE A 441 -17.77 -5.89 7.68
CA PHE A 441 -16.40 -6.32 7.44
C PHE A 441 -15.51 -5.09 7.46
N ALA A 442 -14.49 -5.11 8.31
CA ALA A 442 -13.59 -3.98 8.50
C ALA A 442 -12.30 -4.44 9.16
N ASP A 443 -11.15 -3.91 8.75
CA ASP A 443 -9.89 -4.18 9.44
C ASP A 443 -9.84 -3.40 10.76
N LEU A 444 -10.13 -4.06 11.88
CA LEU A 444 -10.16 -3.40 13.19
C LEU A 444 -8.82 -3.43 13.89
N ASN A 445 -7.95 -4.36 13.52
CA ASN A 445 -6.69 -4.60 14.21
C ASN A 445 -5.46 -4.06 13.44
N GLY A 446 -5.65 -3.62 12.19
CA GLY A 446 -4.64 -3.03 11.33
C GLY A 446 -3.71 -4.07 10.69
N ASP A 447 -4.14 -5.33 10.57
CA ASP A 447 -3.33 -6.40 9.99
C ASP A 447 -3.51 -6.57 8.47
N GLY A 448 -4.33 -5.71 7.85
CA GLY A 448 -4.63 -5.70 6.43
C GLY A 448 -5.77 -6.65 6.04
N ARG A 449 -6.35 -7.40 6.99
CA ARG A 449 -7.45 -8.33 6.72
C ARG A 449 -8.71 -7.84 7.40
N ALA A 450 -9.82 -7.90 6.69
CA ALA A 450 -11.10 -7.53 7.26
C ALA A 450 -11.54 -8.54 8.33
N ASP A 451 -11.86 -7.99 9.50
CA ASP A 451 -12.51 -8.67 10.61
C ASP A 451 -14.02 -8.63 10.44
N ILE A 452 -14.74 -9.50 11.15
CA ILE A 452 -16.20 -9.44 11.19
C ILE A 452 -16.66 -8.67 12.41
N VAL A 453 -17.64 -7.77 12.22
CA VAL A 453 -18.40 -7.17 13.32
C VAL A 453 -19.85 -7.60 13.27
N LYS A 454 -20.34 -8.21 14.34
CA LYS A 454 -21.76 -8.43 14.59
C LYS A 454 -22.33 -7.24 15.37
N LYS A 455 -23.36 -6.59 14.83
CA LYS A 455 -24.22 -5.68 15.60
C LYS A 455 -25.47 -6.43 16.04
N ARG A 456 -25.64 -6.59 17.35
CA ARG A 456 -26.84 -7.14 17.96
C ARG A 456 -27.97 -6.10 18.02
N THR A 457 -29.19 -6.59 18.24
CA THR A 457 -30.40 -5.75 18.36
C THR A 457 -30.38 -4.87 19.61
N ASP A 458 -29.76 -5.34 20.69
CA ASP A 458 -29.48 -4.59 21.91
C ASP A 458 -28.32 -3.58 21.75
N GLY A 459 -27.81 -3.41 20.53
CA GLY A 459 -26.79 -2.42 20.23
C GLY A 459 -25.40 -2.78 20.71
N VAL A 460 -25.14 -4.03 21.08
CA VAL A 460 -23.77 -4.50 21.31
C VAL A 460 -23.08 -4.77 19.98
N LEU A 461 -21.86 -4.27 19.84
CA LEU A 461 -20.95 -4.59 18.74
C LEU A 461 -19.94 -5.63 19.22
N THR A 462 -19.81 -6.71 18.46
CA THR A 462 -18.92 -7.83 18.76
C THR A 462 -18.01 -8.08 17.57
N ALA A 463 -16.70 -8.06 17.79
CA ALA A 463 -15.68 -8.33 16.77
C ALA A 463 -15.23 -9.80 16.79
N PHE A 464 -14.91 -10.31 15.59
CA PHE A 464 -14.32 -11.62 15.36
C PHE A 464 -13.11 -11.42 14.45
N TYR A 465 -11.91 -11.56 15.03
CA TYR A 465 -10.68 -11.22 14.33
C TYR A 465 -10.27 -12.29 13.32
N ASN A 466 -9.89 -11.83 12.14
CA ASN A 466 -9.48 -12.67 11.02
C ASN A 466 -7.99 -13.06 11.16
N GLY A 467 -7.74 -14.31 11.52
CA GLY A 467 -6.40 -14.90 11.61
C GLY A 467 -5.78 -15.30 10.27
N GLY A 468 -6.50 -15.11 9.16
CA GLY A 468 -6.06 -15.40 7.80
C GLY A 468 -6.62 -16.69 7.22
N LEU A 469 -6.27 -16.93 5.95
CA LEU A 469 -6.70 -18.10 5.21
C LEU A 469 -6.08 -19.39 5.75
N THR A 470 -6.92 -20.41 5.91
CA THR A 470 -6.48 -21.79 6.17
C THR A 470 -6.08 -22.49 4.88
N ALA A 471 -5.42 -23.64 4.99
CA ALA A 471 -5.10 -24.48 3.84
C ALA A 471 -6.34 -24.94 3.05
N SER A 472 -7.51 -25.03 3.70
CA SER A 472 -8.79 -25.33 3.05
C SER A 472 -9.50 -24.08 2.50
N LYS A 473 -8.81 -22.93 2.45
CA LYS A 473 -9.33 -21.64 2.03
C LYS A 473 -10.53 -21.13 2.84
N GLY A 474 -10.73 -21.67 4.04
CA GLY A 474 -11.58 -21.06 5.05
C GLY A 474 -10.83 -19.94 5.76
N ILE A 475 -11.51 -19.23 6.66
CA ILE A 475 -10.87 -18.23 7.52
C ILE A 475 -10.64 -18.85 8.91
N SER A 476 -9.43 -18.70 9.42
CA SER A 476 -9.13 -18.97 10.81
C SER A 476 -9.60 -17.80 11.65
N TRP A 477 -10.79 -17.88 12.25
CA TRP A 477 -11.20 -16.91 13.27
C TRP A 477 -10.39 -17.13 14.54
N ASP A 478 -9.93 -16.06 15.19
CA ASP A 478 -9.30 -16.15 16.52
C ASP A 478 -10.24 -16.91 17.49
N GLN A 479 -9.86 -18.14 17.85
CA GLN A 479 -10.72 -19.16 18.46
C GLN A 479 -10.98 -18.94 19.97
N LEU A 480 -10.39 -17.92 20.58
CA LEU A 480 -10.34 -17.78 22.05
C LEU A 480 -11.64 -17.28 22.69
N ALA A 481 -12.65 -16.88 21.90
CA ALA A 481 -14.00 -16.62 22.38
C ALA A 481 -15.03 -17.14 21.38
N THR A 482 -15.79 -18.18 21.75
CA THR A 482 -16.89 -18.75 20.95
C THR A 482 -17.96 -17.70 20.58
N ASP A 483 -18.03 -16.61 21.36
CA ASP A 483 -19.02 -15.54 21.20
C ASP A 483 -18.43 -14.22 20.67
N GLY A 484 -17.13 -14.17 20.34
CA GLY A 484 -16.42 -12.95 19.89
C GLY A 484 -16.10 -11.94 21.01
N TYR A 485 -15.47 -10.82 20.65
CA TYR A 485 -15.00 -9.80 21.59
C TYR A 485 -15.94 -8.58 21.60
N PRO A 486 -16.54 -8.19 22.74
CA PRO A 486 -17.32 -6.96 22.81
C PRO A 486 -16.43 -5.74 22.55
N ILE A 487 -16.76 -4.97 21.51
CA ILE A 487 -16.01 -3.76 21.13
C ILE A 487 -16.83 -2.49 21.30
N GLY A 488 -18.11 -2.57 21.62
CA GLY A 488 -18.93 -1.39 21.90
C GLY A 488 -20.35 -1.73 22.32
N ASN A 489 -21.03 -0.78 22.95
CA ASN A 489 -22.44 -0.87 23.34
C ASN A 489 -23.15 0.48 23.11
N GLY A 490 -24.46 0.55 23.35
CA GLY A 490 -25.22 1.80 23.18
C GLY A 490 -25.62 2.10 21.72
N TRP A 491 -25.48 1.11 20.84
CA TRP A 491 -25.86 1.20 19.42
C TRP A 491 -27.29 0.71 19.14
N ALA A 492 -28.12 0.62 20.20
CA ALA A 492 -29.52 0.22 20.16
C ALA A 492 -30.46 1.40 19.91
N GLY A 493 -29.93 2.62 20.09
CA GLY A 493 -30.70 3.78 20.55
C GLY A 493 -31.62 4.47 19.56
N ASP A 494 -31.54 4.22 18.26
CA ASP A 494 -32.53 4.73 17.31
C ASP A 494 -32.78 3.65 16.28
N ALA A 495 -34.04 3.27 16.04
CA ALA A 495 -34.43 2.24 15.07
C ALA A 495 -33.91 2.47 13.63
N ASN A 496 -33.34 3.66 13.38
CA ASN A 496 -32.81 4.13 12.09
C ASN A 496 -31.38 4.71 12.18
N SER A 497 -30.64 4.54 13.29
CA SER A 497 -29.22 4.94 13.31
C SER A 497 -28.35 3.89 12.60
N ALA A 498 -27.62 4.31 11.56
CA ALA A 498 -26.68 3.45 10.85
C ALA A 498 -25.30 3.48 11.50
N VAL A 499 -24.60 2.34 11.45
CA VAL A 499 -23.21 2.20 11.88
C VAL A 499 -22.38 1.88 10.65
N TYR A 500 -21.26 2.58 10.51
CA TYR A 500 -20.28 2.37 9.46
C TYR A 500 -18.91 2.13 10.07
N PHE A 501 -18.07 1.43 9.31
CA PHE A 501 -16.68 1.18 9.64
C PHE A 501 -15.84 1.70 8.49
N ALA A 502 -14.92 2.61 8.78
CA ALA A 502 -14.08 3.23 7.78
C ALA A 502 -12.85 3.85 8.45
N ASP A 503 -11.69 3.82 7.80
CA ASP A 503 -10.48 4.46 8.33
C ASP A 503 -10.57 5.99 8.10
N LEU A 504 -11.03 6.74 9.09
CA LEU A 504 -11.22 8.19 8.93
C LEU A 504 -9.93 8.98 9.15
N ASN A 505 -8.98 8.40 9.87
CA ASN A 505 -7.79 9.10 10.32
C ASN A 505 -6.52 8.67 9.56
N GLY A 506 -6.61 7.61 8.76
CA GLY A 506 -5.56 7.10 7.88
C GLY A 506 -4.52 6.26 8.60
N ASP A 507 -4.84 5.67 9.75
CA ASP A 507 -3.91 4.85 10.54
C ASP A 507 -3.94 3.35 10.18
N GLY A 508 -4.74 2.98 9.18
CA GLY A 508 -4.91 1.60 8.73
C GLY A 508 -5.94 0.80 9.52
N ARG A 509 -6.59 1.40 10.53
CA ARG A 509 -7.64 0.74 11.32
C ARG A 509 -8.97 1.39 11.07
N ALA A 510 -10.00 0.58 10.93
CA ALA A 510 -11.35 1.09 10.78
C ALA A 510 -11.83 1.75 12.08
N ASP A 511 -12.26 2.99 11.94
CA ASP A 511 -13.00 3.76 12.95
C ASP A 511 -14.49 3.45 12.85
N ILE A 512 -15.24 3.73 13.92
CA ILE A 512 -16.70 3.61 13.89
C ILE A 512 -17.32 4.96 13.61
N VAL A 513 -18.29 5.00 12.69
CA VAL A 513 -19.16 6.15 12.49
C VAL A 513 -20.60 5.81 12.86
N LYS A 514 -21.15 6.58 13.80
CA LYS A 514 -22.59 6.62 14.06
C LYS A 514 -23.23 7.67 13.17
N LYS A 515 -24.25 7.29 12.40
CA LYS A 515 -25.18 8.22 11.76
C LYS A 515 -26.48 8.23 12.53
N ARG A 516 -26.84 9.38 13.09
CA ARG A 516 -28.14 9.62 13.72
C ARG A 516 -29.22 9.88 12.66
N THR A 517 -30.47 9.75 13.08
CA THR A 517 -31.65 10.01 12.22
C THR A 517 -31.74 11.46 11.77
N ASP A 518 -31.30 12.40 12.59
CA ASP A 518 -31.18 13.84 12.25
C ASP A 518 -30.01 14.15 11.29
N GLY A 519 -29.24 13.14 10.89
CA GLY A 519 -28.12 13.30 9.96
C GLY A 519 -26.82 13.79 10.59
N VAL A 520 -26.72 13.79 11.92
CA VAL A 520 -25.44 14.02 12.59
C VAL A 520 -24.58 12.76 12.49
N LEU A 521 -23.32 12.96 12.10
CA LEU A 521 -22.28 11.95 12.04
C LEU A 521 -21.34 12.10 13.23
N THR A 522 -21.04 11.00 13.89
CA THR A 522 -20.19 10.95 15.08
C THR A 522 -19.17 9.83 14.93
N ALA A 523 -17.88 10.18 15.01
CA ALA A 523 -16.77 9.23 14.89
C ALA A 523 -16.26 8.77 16.25
N PHE A 524 -15.83 7.51 16.29
CA PHE A 524 -15.14 6.89 17.41
C PHE A 524 -13.84 6.30 16.87
N TYR A 525 -12.72 6.95 17.19
CA TYR A 525 -11.42 6.60 16.62
C TYR A 525 -10.83 5.35 17.28
N ASN A 526 -10.41 4.41 16.45
CA ASN A 526 -9.85 3.13 16.87
C ASN A 526 -8.37 3.30 17.24
N GLY A 527 -8.06 3.27 18.54
CA GLY A 527 -6.70 3.33 19.07
C GLY A 527 -5.94 2.00 19.01
N GLY A 528 -6.57 0.93 18.53
CA GLY A 528 -5.99 -0.41 18.38
C GLY A 528 -6.42 -1.42 19.45
N LEU A 529 -5.93 -2.64 19.27
CA LEU A 529 -6.23 -3.76 20.17
C LEU A 529 -5.63 -3.56 21.57
N THR A 530 -6.45 -3.79 22.57
CA THR A 530 -6.04 -3.91 23.98
C THR A 530 -5.46 -5.30 24.27
N ALA A 531 -4.80 -5.45 25.41
CA ALA A 531 -4.30 -6.75 25.87
C ALA A 531 -5.42 -7.79 26.05
N SER A 532 -6.65 -7.36 26.36
CA SER A 532 -7.84 -8.22 26.45
C SER A 532 -8.54 -8.45 25.11
N LYS A 533 -7.91 -8.07 23.99
CA LYS A 533 -8.46 -8.18 22.63
C LYS A 533 -9.78 -7.42 22.42
N GLY A 534 -10.10 -6.45 23.29
CA GLY A 534 -11.07 -5.40 22.97
C GLY A 534 -10.41 -4.28 22.17
N ILE A 535 -11.18 -3.31 21.69
CA ILE A 535 -10.65 -2.11 21.05
C ILE A 535 -10.49 -0.99 22.08
N SER A 536 -9.34 -0.35 22.08
CA SER A 536 -9.14 0.92 22.77
C SER A 536 -9.73 2.02 21.91
N TRP A 537 -10.86 2.59 22.31
CA TRP A 537 -11.35 3.83 21.71
C TRP A 537 -10.63 5.02 22.35
N ASP A 538 -10.40 6.08 21.57
CA ASP A 538 -9.88 7.34 22.13
C ASP A 538 -10.79 7.80 23.30
N GLN A 539 -10.25 7.82 24.52
CA GLN A 539 -11.02 7.75 25.77
C GLN A 539 -11.75 9.04 26.18
N LEU A 540 -11.65 10.11 25.40
CA LEU A 540 -12.05 11.45 25.85
C LEU A 540 -13.51 11.84 25.55
N ALA A 541 -14.30 11.01 24.87
CA ALA A 541 -15.73 11.27 24.71
C ALA A 541 -16.55 9.97 24.74
N THR A 542 -17.30 9.74 25.82
CA THR A 542 -18.33 8.69 25.89
C THR A 542 -19.35 8.77 24.75
N ASP A 543 -19.47 9.94 24.13
CA ASP A 543 -20.43 10.24 23.07
C ASP A 543 -19.81 10.34 21.66
N GLY A 544 -18.48 10.17 21.52
CA GLY A 544 -17.75 10.29 20.25
C GLY A 544 -17.55 11.74 19.75
N TYR A 545 -16.88 11.90 18.61
CA TYR A 545 -16.56 13.20 18.02
C TYR A 545 -17.53 13.57 16.90
N PRO A 546 -18.24 14.72 16.96
CA PRO A 546 -19.05 15.19 15.84
C PRO A 546 -18.17 15.46 14.63
N ILE A 547 -18.42 14.77 13.53
CA ILE A 547 -17.65 14.92 12.29
C ILE A 547 -18.49 15.52 11.16
N GLY A 548 -19.81 15.60 11.28
CA GLY A 548 -20.63 16.24 10.24
C GLY A 548 -22.10 16.34 10.61
N ASN A 549 -22.85 17.18 9.89
CA ASN A 549 -24.30 17.34 10.03
C ASN A 549 -24.97 17.46 8.64
N GLY A 550 -26.31 17.42 8.61
CA GLY A 550 -27.07 17.58 7.36
C GLY A 550 -27.17 16.31 6.50
N TRP A 551 -26.73 15.16 7.02
CA TRP A 551 -26.74 13.88 6.31
C TRP A 551 -28.05 13.10 6.44
N GLY A 552 -29.12 13.74 6.91
CA GLY A 552 -30.41 13.11 7.25
C GLY A 552 -31.64 13.82 6.71
N GLY A 553 -31.46 14.91 5.95
CA GLY A 553 -32.57 15.77 5.48
C GLY A 553 -33.31 15.27 4.25
N ASP A 554 -32.69 14.45 3.41
CA ASP A 554 -33.35 13.85 2.25
C ASP A 554 -33.70 12.40 2.60
N ALA A 555 -34.98 12.11 2.77
CA ALA A 555 -35.51 10.80 3.17
C ALA A 555 -35.05 9.63 2.26
N ASP A 556 -34.52 9.95 1.08
CA ASP A 556 -34.12 9.03 0.03
C ASP A 556 -32.63 9.15 -0.39
N SER A 557 -31.82 9.94 0.34
CA SER A 557 -30.37 10.00 0.08
C SER A 557 -29.59 8.97 0.89
N ALA A 558 -28.77 8.16 0.21
CA ALA A 558 -27.91 7.17 0.85
C ALA A 558 -26.52 7.73 1.10
N VAL A 559 -25.95 7.41 2.27
CA VAL A 559 -24.59 7.80 2.67
C VAL A 559 -23.72 6.55 2.71
N TYR A 560 -22.56 6.65 2.07
CA TYR A 560 -21.52 5.62 2.01
C TYR A 560 -20.22 6.21 2.52
N PHE A 561 -19.39 5.36 3.13
CA PHE A 561 -17.99 5.64 3.36
C PHE A 561 -17.18 4.83 2.36
N SER A 562 -16.14 5.43 1.78
CA SER A 562 -15.27 4.76 0.81
C SER A 562 -14.43 3.68 1.44
#